data_AF-A0A2E2ZI55-F1
#
_entry.id   AF-A0A2E2ZI55-F1
#
_cell.length_a   1.000
_cell.length_b   1.000
_cell.length_c   1.000
_cell.angle_alpha   90.00
_cell.angle_beta   90.00
_cell.angle_gamma   90.00
#
_symmetry.space_group_name_H-M   'P 1'
#
loop_
_entity.id
_entity.type
_entity.pdbx_description
1 polymer ?
#
loop_
_entity_poly.entity_id
_entity_poly.type
_entity_poly.pdbx_seq_one_letter_code
_entity_poly.pdbx_strand_id
1 'polypeptide(L)' 'MKPAVDRLEKKLSGEVTIIRLDVMSDPGNDLKDEYEVPVIPTFIFFEKGKETTRIHRVPTYEELIRLSP' A
#
# COMPACT_ATOMS: atom_id res chain seq x y z
N MET A 1 4.84 13.75 2.95
CA MET A 1 4.78 12.28 2.73
C MET A 1 4.73 11.85 1.26
N LYS A 2 4.32 12.71 0.30
CA LYS A 2 4.25 12.35 -1.14
C LYS A 2 5.54 11.75 -1.77
N PRO A 3 6.75 12.32 -1.59
CA PRO A 3 7.88 11.94 -2.43
C PRO A 3 8.47 10.53 -2.20
N ALA A 4 8.19 9.88 -1.06
CA ALA A 4 8.68 8.52 -0.83
C ALA A 4 7.88 7.49 -1.63
N VAL A 5 6.55 7.60 -1.61
CA VAL A 5 5.65 6.69 -2.32
C VAL A 5 5.74 6.93 -3.83
N ASP A 6 5.86 8.19 -4.27
CA ASP A 6 6.02 8.51 -5.69
C ASP A 6 7.31 7.91 -6.27
N ARG A 7 8.39 7.83 -5.46
CA ARG A 7 9.62 7.13 -5.85
C ARG A 7 9.45 5.62 -5.91
N LEU A 8 8.66 5.03 -5.01
CA LEU A 8 8.36 3.60 -5.03
C LEU A 8 7.55 3.25 -6.27
N GLU A 9 6.50 4.02 -6.58
CA GLU A 9 5.69 3.86 -7.78
C GLU A 9 6.52 3.91 -9.05
N LYS A 10 7.43 4.88 -9.15
CA LYS A 10 8.32 4.98 -10.31
C LYS A 10 9.24 3.77 -10.46
N LYS A 11 9.78 3.24 -9.37
CA LYS A 11 10.69 2.09 -9.40
C LYS A 11 9.98 0.77 -9.67
N LEU A 12 8.73 0.64 -9.22
CA LEU A 12 7.91 -0.57 -9.34
C LEU A 12 7.05 -0.60 -10.61
N SER A 13 7.19 0.42 -11.46
CA SER A 13 6.41 0.57 -12.69
C SER A 13 6.55 -0.65 -13.60
N GLY A 14 5.46 -1.39 -13.76
CA GLY A 14 5.37 -2.57 -14.63
C GLY A 14 5.41 -3.92 -13.90
N GLU A 15 5.75 -3.93 -12.62
CA GLU A 15 5.83 -5.17 -11.81
C GLU A 15 4.65 -5.31 -10.85
N VAL A 16 4.17 -4.20 -10.27
CA VAL A 16 3.04 -4.20 -9.36
C VAL A 16 2.08 -3.04 -9.64
N THR A 17 0.79 -3.28 -9.38
CA THR A 17 -0.23 -2.25 -9.40
C THR A 17 -0.30 -1.58 -8.04
N ILE A 18 -0.11 -0.26 -8.00
CA ILE A 18 -0.20 0.51 -6.76
C ILE A 18 -1.50 1.30 -6.78
N ILE A 19 -2.32 1.08 -5.75
CA ILE A 19 -3.56 1.81 -5.52
C ILE A 19 -3.35 2.69 -4.30
N ARG A 20 -3.49 4.01 -4.49
CA ARG A 20 -3.47 4.97 -3.39
C ARG A 20 -4.90 5.31 -3.01
N LEU A 21 -5.18 5.23 -1.72
CA LEU A 21 -6.48 5.56 -1.18
C LEU A 21 -6.33 6.70 -0.17
N ASP A 22 -7.13 7.75 -0.35
CA ASP A 22 -7.32 8.75 0.68
C ASP A 22 -8.34 8.20 1.68
N VAL A 23 -7.88 7.85 2.88
CA VAL A 23 -8.73 7.31 3.96
C VAL A 23 -9.79 8.28 4.47
N MET A 24 -9.73 9.55 4.07
CA MET A 24 -10.75 10.56 4.39
C MET A 24 -11.81 10.69 3.30
N SER A 25 -11.65 10.03 2.15
CA SER A 25 -12.70 9.94 1.12
C SER A 25 -13.77 8.92 1.49
N ASP A 26 -14.98 9.00 0.93
CA ASP A 26 -16.06 8.04 1.19
C ASP A 26 -15.61 6.56 1.00
N PRO A 27 -15.11 6.13 -0.17
CA PRO A 27 -14.60 4.76 -0.32
C PRO A 27 -13.36 4.50 0.54
N GLY A 28 -12.61 5.54 0.88
CA GLY A 28 -11.45 5.47 1.77
C GLY A 28 -11.82 5.10 3.20
N ASN A 29 -12.89 5.68 3.70
CA ASN A 29 -13.40 5.47 5.04
C ASN A 29 -14.00 4.07 5.16
N ASP A 30 -14.81 3.66 4.19
CA ASP A 30 -15.37 2.29 4.13
C ASP A 30 -14.26 1.23 4.16
N LEU A 31 -13.24 1.38 3.31
CA LEU A 31 -12.12 0.43 3.26
C LEU A 31 -11.21 0.52 4.50
N LYS A 32 -11.07 1.70 5.11
CA LYS A 32 -10.33 1.85 6.36
C LYS A 32 -10.98 1.02 7.47
N ASP A 33 -12.31 1.03 7.54
CA ASP A 33 -13.07 0.24 8.51
C ASP A 33 -13.04 -1.26 8.16
N GLU A 34 -13.24 -1.62 6.89
CA GLU A 34 -13.18 -3.02 6.41
C GLU A 34 -11.83 -3.68 6.71
N TYR A 35 -10.73 -2.96 6.49
CA TYR A 35 -9.37 -3.47 6.75
C TYR A 35 -8.86 -3.15 8.15
N GLU A 36 -9.68 -2.55 9.03
CA GLU A 36 -9.33 -2.16 10.40
C GLU A 36 -8.01 -1.39 10.48
N VAL A 37 -7.81 -0.36 9.64
CA VAL A 37 -6.54 0.38 9.54
C VAL A 37 -6.35 1.29 10.78
N PRO A 38 -5.43 0.96 11.71
CA PRO A 38 -5.35 1.67 12.99
C PRO A 38 -4.44 2.90 12.93
N VAL A 39 -3.55 2.97 11.93
CA VAL A 39 -2.50 4.00 11.78
C VAL A 39 -2.36 4.38 10.31
N ILE A 40 -2.15 5.67 10.05
CA ILE A 40 -1.91 6.22 8.71
C ILE A 40 -0.44 6.68 8.63
N PRO A 41 0.33 6.26 7.60
CA PRO A 41 -0.06 5.43 6.47
C PRO A 41 0.02 3.93 6.80
N THR A 42 -0.84 3.13 6.16
CA THR A 42 -0.73 1.66 6.14
C THR A 42 -0.65 1.17 4.70
N PHE A 43 0.26 0.24 4.44
CA PHE A 43 0.45 -0.45 3.18
C PHE A 43 -0.05 -1.88 3.33
N ILE A 44 -0.91 -2.32 2.42
CA ILE A 44 -1.48 -3.66 2.39
C ILE A 44 -1.09 -4.30 1.06
N PHE A 45 -0.49 -5.48 1.11
CA PHE A 45 -0.07 -6.23 -0.06
C PHE A 45 -1.11 -7.29 -0.40
N PHE A 46 -1.45 -7.37 -1.67
CA PHE A 46 -2.35 -8.36 -2.20
C PHE A 46 -1.65 -9.22 -3.25
N GLU A 47 -1.78 -10.54 -3.13
CA GLU A 47 -1.36 -11.50 -4.15
C GLU A 47 -2.55 -12.39 -4.51
N LYS A 48 -2.90 -12.50 -5.80
CA LYS A 48 -4.04 -13.30 -6.29
C LYS A 48 -5.35 -13.00 -5.54
N GLY A 49 -5.57 -11.73 -5.21
CA GLY A 49 -6.76 -11.24 -4.51
C GLY A 49 -6.80 -11.50 -3.00
N LYS A 50 -5.70 -11.99 -2.40
CA LYS A 50 -5.61 -12.21 -0.94
C LYS A 50 -4.59 -11.28 -0.30
N GLU A 51 -4.93 -10.72 0.85
CA GLU A 51 -3.97 -9.98 1.68
C GLU A 51 -2.85 -10.93 2.13
N THR A 52 -1.60 -10.54 1.91
CA THR A 52 -0.42 -11.34 2.29
C THR A 52 0.40 -10.67 3.38
N THR A 53 0.45 -9.34 3.43
CA THR A 53 1.30 -8.59 4.36
C THR A 53 0.76 -7.17 4.58
N ARG A 54 0.98 -6.65 5.80
CA ARG A 54 0.61 -5.30 6.21
C ARG A 54 1.77 -4.57 6.87
N ILE A 55 1.97 -3.30 6.51
CA ILE A 55 3.07 -2.46 7.03
C ILE A 55 2.50 -1.08 7.42
N HIS A 56 2.62 -0.69 8.70
CA HIS A 56 2.10 0.58 9.25
C HIS A 56 3.08 1.76 9.14
N ARG A 57 3.94 1.72 8.13
CA ARG A 57 4.92 2.76 7.77
C ARG A 57 5.16 2.71 6.28
N VAL A 58 5.87 3.70 5.76
CA VAL A 58 6.35 3.63 4.37
C VAL A 58 7.45 2.56 4.26
N PRO A 59 7.26 1.48 3.48
CA PRO A 59 8.29 0.47 3.25
C PRO A 59 9.41 1.00 2.34
N THR A 60 10.60 0.40 2.39
CA THR A 60 11.65 0.67 1.40
C THR A 60 11.39 -0.10 0.12
N TYR A 61 12.07 0.27 -0.97
CA TYR A 61 11.94 -0.45 -2.23
C TYR A 61 12.39 -1.92 -2.11
N GLU A 62 13.46 -2.14 -1.34
CA GLU A 62 14.05 -3.46 -1.10
C GLU A 62 13.11 -4.38 -0.31
N GLU A 63 12.26 -3.81 0.55
CA GLU A 63 11.21 -4.57 1.25
C GLU A 63 10.09 -4.97 0.29
N LEU A 64 9.73 -4.11 -0.65
CA LEU A 64 8.66 -4.34 -1.62
C LEU A 64 9.01 -5.45 -2.61
N ILE A 65 10.22 -5.45 -3.16
CA ILE A 65 10.66 -6.47 -4.12
C ILE A 65 10.73 -7.87 -3.50
N ARG A 66 10.90 -7.98 -2.18
CA ARG A 66 10.90 -9.28 -1.48
C ARG A 66 9.50 -9.84 -1.29
N LEU A 67 8.49 -8.97 -1.35
CA LEU A 67 7.08 -9.32 -1.22
C LEU A 67 6.41 -9.49 -2.58
N SER A 68 7.04 -9.02 -3.65
CA SER A 68 6.61 -9.28 -5.03
C SER A 68 7.06 -10.69 -5.46
N PRO A 69 6.18 -11.49 -6.07
CA PRO A 69 6.53 -12.80 -6.63
C PRO A 69 7.48 -12.70 -7.84
#